data_AF-A0A2D4EJT8-F1
#
_entry.id   AF-A0A2D4EJT8-F1
#
_cell.length_a   1.000
_cell.length_b   1.000
_cell.length_c   1.000
_cell.angle_alpha   90.00
_cell.angle_beta   90.00
_cell.angle_gamma   90.00
#
_symmetry.space_group_name_H-M   'P 1'
#
loop_
_entity.id
_entity.type
_entity.pdbx_description
1 polymer ?
#
loop_
_entity_poly.entity_id
_entity_poly.type
_entity_poly.pdbx_seq_one_letter_code
_entity_poly.pdbx_strand_id
1 'polypeptide(L)'
;MEYYEIHSEKQMALVFLDAQKAFDNVNWQFMIAQMEQMGFGEKFVEAIKAIYHKQSAKVMINGDLTDINIRKGTRQRCPLLPLLFVLTLEINRNIRDDSEIKGMKIKE
;
A
#
# COMPACT_ATOMS: atom_id res chain seq x y z
N MET A 1 2.97 25.16 2.04
CA MET A 1 3.90 26.29 1.98
C MET A 1 3.19 27.60 2.30
N GLU A 2 2.07 27.94 1.64
CA GLU A 2 1.27 29.14 1.98
C GLU A 2 0.78 29.19 3.44
N TYR A 3 0.35 28.07 4.04
CA TYR A 3 -0.07 28.05 5.45
C TYR A 3 1.04 28.44 6.45
N TYR A 4 2.31 28.23 6.08
CA TYR A 4 3.47 28.49 6.92
C TYR A 4 3.83 29.97 6.97
N GLU A 5 3.61 30.70 5.88
CA GLU A 5 3.86 32.13 5.79
C GLU A 5 2.93 32.93 6.72
N ILE A 6 1.77 32.35 7.07
CA ILE A 6 0.74 32.99 7.89
C ILE A 6 0.96 32.72 9.40
N HIS A 7 1.76 31.71 9.79
CA HIS A 7 1.91 31.29 11.20
C HIS A 7 3.38 31.01 11.60
N SER A 8 4.25 32.02 11.51
CA SER A 8 5.69 31.91 11.83
C SER A 8 6.00 31.61 13.32
N GLU A 9 5.02 31.74 14.20
CA GLU A 9 5.15 31.59 15.66
C GLU A 9 5.20 30.12 16.13
N LYS A 10 4.80 29.16 15.27
CA LYS A 10 4.70 27.74 15.65
C LYS A 10 5.87 26.93 15.10
N GLN A 11 6.62 26.30 15.98
CA GLN A 11 7.63 25.30 15.61
C GLN A 11 6.94 24.11 14.94
N MET A 12 7.36 23.80 13.71
CA MET A 12 6.83 22.69 12.92
C MET A 12 7.99 21.90 12.32
N ALA A 13 7.82 20.58 12.24
CA ALA A 13 8.70 19.73 11.47
C ALA A 13 7.94 19.09 10.30
N LEU A 14 8.63 18.95 9.18
CA LEU A 14 8.17 18.20 8.02
C LEU A 14 8.92 16.87 7.96
N VAL A 15 8.17 15.78 7.95
CA VAL A 15 8.71 14.44 7.78
C VAL A 15 8.26 13.89 6.44
N PHE A 16 9.22 13.59 5.58
CA PHE A 16 8.97 12.97 4.29
C PHE A 16 9.17 11.46 4.44
N LEU A 17 8.13 10.70 4.15
CA LEU A 17 8.16 9.24 4.14
C LEU A 17 7.98 8.77 2.71
N ASP A 18 8.89 7.91 2.25
CA ASP A 18 8.80 7.27 0.95
C ASP A 18 8.66 5.76 1.10
N ALA A 19 7.75 5.17 0.33
CA ALA A 19 7.49 3.74 0.33
C ALA A 19 8.33 3.06 -0.77
N GLN A 20 9.42 2.39 -0.36
CA GLN A 20 10.30 1.72 -1.30
C GLN A 20 9.54 0.68 -2.14
N LYS A 21 9.58 0.85 -3.47
CA LYS A 21 8.93 -0.04 -4.45
C LYS A 21 7.48 -0.35 -4.05
N ALA A 22 6.71 0.68 -3.71
CA ALA A 22 5.37 0.58 -3.16
C ALA A 22 4.47 -0.45 -3.89
N PHE A 23 4.46 -0.42 -5.22
CA PHE A 23 3.66 -1.33 -6.04
C PHE A 23 4.17 -2.76 -6.12
N ASP A 24 5.47 -3.00 -5.92
CA ASP A 24 6.06 -4.34 -5.90
C ASP A 24 5.92 -5.00 -4.52
N ASN A 25 5.69 -4.19 -3.49
CA ASN A 25 5.63 -4.63 -2.09
C ASN A 25 4.21 -4.78 -1.54
N VAL A 26 3.17 -4.56 -2.34
CA VAL A 26 1.78 -4.80 -1.92
C VAL A 26 1.57 -6.27 -1.57
N ASN A 27 1.23 -6.55 -0.31
CA ASN A 27 0.90 -7.89 0.14
C ASN A 27 -0.58 -8.19 -0.15
N TRP A 28 -0.84 -9.19 -1.00
CA TRP A 28 -2.21 -9.53 -1.42
C TRP A 28 -3.07 -10.09 -0.29
N GLN A 29 -2.49 -10.88 0.62
CA GLN A 29 -3.24 -11.42 1.75
C GLN A 29 -3.71 -10.31 2.68
N PHE A 30 -2.83 -9.35 2.97
CA PHE A 30 -3.16 -8.16 3.76
C PHE A 30 -4.23 -7.32 3.06
N MET A 31 -4.05 -7.02 1.78
CA MET A 31 -5.02 -6.25 0.98
C MET A 31 -6.41 -6.89 0.99
N ILE A 32 -6.51 -8.20 0.77
CA ILE A 32 -7.77 -8.94 0.82
C ILE A 32 -8.40 -8.89 2.21
N ALA A 33 -7.61 -9.13 3.28
CA ALA A 33 -8.11 -9.07 4.65
C ALA A 33 -8.63 -7.66 5.01
N GLN A 34 -7.98 -6.60 4.53
CA GLN A 34 -8.45 -5.23 4.70
C GLN A 34 -9.81 -5.02 4.01
N MET A 35 -9.97 -5.49 2.78
CA MET A 35 -11.25 -5.37 2.05
C MET A 35 -12.39 -6.10 2.76
N GLU A 36 -12.11 -7.28 3.32
CA GLU A 36 -13.07 -8.04 4.13
C GLU A 36 -13.44 -7.26 5.41
N GLN A 37 -12.47 -6.68 6.12
CA GLN A 37 -12.71 -5.84 7.31
C GLN A 37 -13.48 -4.56 7.00
N MET A 38 -13.26 -3.95 5.83
CA MET A 38 -13.98 -2.77 5.37
C MET A 38 -15.43 -3.07 4.92
N GLY A 39 -15.84 -4.34 4.90
CA GLY A 39 -17.20 -4.74 4.55
C GLY A 39 -17.49 -4.76 3.05
N PHE A 40 -16.47 -4.94 2.20
CA PHE A 40 -16.70 -5.15 0.77
C PHE A 40 -17.50 -6.43 0.52
N GLY A 41 -18.40 -6.40 -0.46
CA GLY A 41 -19.20 -7.56 -0.82
C GLY A 41 -18.35 -8.76 -1.24
N GLU A 42 -18.74 -9.96 -0.81
CA GLU A 42 -18.02 -11.21 -1.04
C GLU A 42 -17.66 -11.43 -2.52
N LYS A 43 -18.61 -11.21 -3.44
CA LYS A 43 -18.38 -11.34 -4.89
C LYS A 43 -17.24 -10.45 -5.40
N PHE A 44 -17.11 -9.25 -4.86
CA PHE A 44 -16.04 -8.33 -5.25
C PHE A 44 -14.69 -8.82 -4.73
N VAL A 45 -14.64 -9.22 -3.45
CA VAL A 45 -13.43 -9.78 -2.84
C VAL A 45 -12.98 -11.05 -3.58
N GLU A 46 -13.90 -11.93 -3.95
CA GLU A 46 -13.60 -13.13 -4.76
C GLU A 46 -13.05 -12.78 -6.15
N ALA A 47 -13.61 -11.76 -6.81
CA ALA A 47 -13.07 -11.29 -8.10
C ALA A 47 -11.63 -10.81 -7.97
N ILE A 48 -11.30 -10.05 -6.92
CA ILE A 48 -9.92 -9.62 -6.64
C ILE A 48 -9.03 -10.83 -6.31
N LYS A 49 -9.50 -11.75 -5.44
CA LYS A 49 -8.78 -13.00 -5.14
C LYS A 49 -8.44 -13.76 -6.42
N ALA A 50 -9.38 -13.88 -7.36
CA ALA A 50 -9.18 -14.55 -8.63
C ALA A 50 -8.13 -13.86 -9.51
N ILE A 51 -8.16 -12.52 -9.60
CA ILE A 51 -7.17 -11.73 -10.37
C ILE A 51 -5.75 -11.96 -9.83
N TYR A 52 -5.58 -12.03 -8.52
CA TYR A 52 -4.28 -12.18 -7.86
C TYR A 52 -3.93 -13.63 -7.48
N HIS A 53 -4.79 -14.60 -7.81
CA HIS A 53 -4.53 -16.01 -7.54
C HIS A 53 -3.39 -16.53 -8.43
N LYS A 54 -2.44 -17.27 -7.84
CA LYS A 54 -1.38 -18.05 -8.53
C LYS A 54 -0.72 -17.31 -9.71
N GLN A 55 -0.30 -16.07 -9.47
CA GLN A 55 0.40 -15.31 -10.49
C GLN A 55 1.80 -15.89 -10.71
N SER A 56 2.15 -16.18 -11.97
CA SER A 56 3.49 -16.56 -12.37
C SER A 56 4.05 -15.60 -13.43
N ALA A 57 5.37 -15.62 -13.57
CA ALA A 57 6.09 -15.03 -14.67
C ALA A 57 7.22 -15.97 -15.12
N LYS A 58 7.69 -15.79 -16.35
CA LYS A 58 8.89 -16.45 -16.86
C LYS A 58 10.01 -15.43 -16.97
N VAL A 59 11.18 -15.79 -16.46
CA VAL A 59 12.40 -14.99 -16.61
C VAL A 59 13.35 -15.74 -17.52
N MET A 60 13.87 -15.05 -18.53
CA MET A 60 14.91 -15.60 -19.39
C MET A 60 16.28 -15.25 -18.80
N ILE A 61 17.10 -16.26 -18.50
CA ILE A 61 18.45 -16.11 -17.98
C ILE A 61 19.38 -16.91 -18.88
N ASN A 62 20.30 -16.24 -19.57
CA ASN A 62 21.25 -16.86 -20.51
C ASN A 62 20.62 -17.74 -21.60
N GLY A 63 19.38 -17.43 -22.02
CA GLY A 63 18.63 -18.20 -23.01
C GLY A 63 17.66 -19.23 -22.43
N ASP A 64 17.77 -19.55 -21.13
CA ASP A 64 16.89 -20.49 -20.45
C ASP A 64 15.70 -19.77 -19.80
N LEU A 65 14.49 -20.29 -20.03
CA LEU A 65 13.27 -19.79 -19.41
C LEU A 65 13.04 -20.49 -18.07
N THR A 66 12.98 -19.69 -17.00
CA THR A 66 12.68 -20.16 -15.64
C THR A 66 11.33 -19.61 -15.18
N ASP A 67 10.46 -20.48 -14.68
CA ASP A 67 9.19 -20.11 -14.07
C ASP A 67 9.39 -19.59 -12.65
N ILE A 68 8.78 -18.43 -12.35
CA ILE A 68 8.76 -17.84 -11.02
C ILE A 68 7.32 -17.59 -10.56
N ASN A 69 7.07 -17.86 -9.28
CA ASN A 69 5.80 -17.54 -8.63
C ASN A 69 5.86 -16.15 -8.03
N ILE A 70 4.93 -15.29 -8.43
CA ILE A 70 4.76 -13.95 -7.88
C ILE A 70 3.86 -14.07 -6.65
N ARG A 71 4.34 -13.58 -5.51
CA ARG A 71 3.62 -13.65 -4.22
C ARG A 71 3.12 -12.30 -3.70
N LYS A 72 3.61 -11.21 -4.29
CA LYS A 72 3.33 -9.84 -3.88
C LYS A 72 3.53 -8.89 -5.05
N GLY A 73 3.08 -7.66 -4.85
CA GLY A 73 3.22 -6.60 -5.81
C GLY A 73 2.30 -6.78 -7.00
N THR A 74 2.64 -6.20 -8.14
CA THR A 74 1.73 -6.20 -9.28
C THR A 74 2.45 -6.27 -10.61
N ARG A 75 1.66 -6.58 -11.64
CA ARG A 75 2.11 -6.38 -13.00
C ARG A 75 2.06 -4.89 -13.34
N GLN A 76 3.15 -4.40 -13.91
CA GLN A 76 3.19 -3.07 -14.51
C GLN A 76 2.02 -2.92 -15.50
N ARG A 77 1.39 -1.73 -15.49
CA ARG A 77 0.19 -1.40 -16.28
C ARG A 77 -1.12 -2.06 -15.81
N CYS A 78 -1.18 -2.59 -14.60
CA CYS A 78 -2.45 -2.95 -14.00
C CYS A 78 -3.26 -1.68 -13.67
N PRO A 79 -4.41 -1.42 -14.32
CA PRO A 79 -5.19 -0.21 -14.08
C PRO A 79 -5.89 -0.21 -12.71
N LEU A 80 -6.09 -1.40 -12.14
CA LEU A 80 -6.79 -1.57 -10.86
C LEU A 80 -5.89 -1.31 -9.65
N LEU A 81 -4.58 -1.48 -9.81
CA LEU A 81 -3.64 -1.41 -8.71
C LEU A 81 -3.61 -0.06 -8.00
N PRO A 82 -3.57 1.11 -8.67
CA PRO A 82 -3.50 2.38 -7.95
C PRO A 82 -4.62 2.51 -6.91
N LEU A 83 -5.83 2.05 -7.24
CA LEU A 83 -6.97 2.02 -6.33
C LEU A 83 -6.78 1.00 -5.20
N LEU A 84 -6.33 -0.22 -5.52
CA LEU A 84 -6.05 -1.24 -4.51
C LEU A 84 -4.93 -0.85 -3.56
N PHE A 85 -3.93 -0.11 -4.04
CA PHE A 85 -2.85 0.44 -3.23
C PHE A 85 -3.37 1.50 -2.25
N VAL A 86 -4.18 2.45 -2.73
CA VAL A 86 -4.83 3.44 -1.87
C VAL A 86 -5.71 2.77 -0.82
N LEU A 87 -6.50 1.76 -1.20
CA LEU A 87 -7.30 0.97 -0.26
C LEU A 87 -6.44 0.29 0.81
N THR A 88 -5.29 -0.26 0.42
CA THR A 88 -4.35 -0.88 1.36
C THR A 88 -3.78 0.13 2.36
N LEU A 89 -3.63 1.39 1.96
CA LEU A 89 -3.17 2.47 2.83
C LEU A 89 -4.27 3.03 3.75
N GLU A 90 -5.55 2.68 3.55
CA GLU A 90 -6.64 3.21 4.37
C GLU A 90 -6.55 2.76 5.84
N ILE A 91 -5.78 1.70 6.14
CA ILE A 91 -5.42 1.31 7.52
C ILE A 91 -4.81 2.46 8.33
N ASN A 92 -4.16 3.42 7.67
CA ASN A 92 -3.61 4.62 8.32
C ASN A 92 -4.70 5.49 8.95
N ARG A 93 -5.97 5.33 8.59
CA ARG A 93 -7.08 5.96 9.31
C ARG A 93 -7.19 5.40 10.73
N ASN A 94 -7.16 4.08 10.89
CA ASN A 94 -7.23 3.45 12.20
C ASN A 94 -6.08 3.91 13.10
N ILE A 95 -4.88 4.06 12.54
CA ILE A 95 -3.72 4.61 13.27
C ILE A 95 -3.94 6.07 13.70
N ARG A 96 -4.61 6.88 12.87
CA ARG A 96 -4.88 8.29 13.17
C ARG A 96 -5.98 8.47 14.21
N ASP A 97 -6.95 7.57 14.24
CA ASP A 97 -8.10 7.62 15.15
C ASP A 97 -7.78 6.95 16.50
N ASP A 98 -6.67 6.21 16.60
CA ASP A 98 -6.22 5.53 17.81
C ASP A 98 -5.57 6.51 18.80
N SER A 99 -6.28 6.77 19.91
CA SER A 99 -5.81 7.64 20.99
C SER A 99 -4.64 7.08 21.80
N GLU A 100 -4.35 5.78 21.72
CA GLU A 100 -3.21 5.15 22.38
C GLU A 100 -1.91 5.40 21.62
N ILE A 101 -1.98 5.66 20.31
CA ILE A 101 -0.82 5.95 19.47
C ILE A 101 -0.34 7.38 19.76
N LYS A 102 0.70 7.48 20.59
CA LYS A 102 1.37 8.75 20.91
C LYS A 102 2.42 9.07 19.85
N GLY A 103 2.36 10.28 19.29
CA GLY A 103 3.36 10.78 18.36
C GLY A 103 4.75 10.96 18.99
N MET A 104 5.74 11.21 18.14
CA MET A 104 7.11 11.49 18.59
C MET A 104 7.28 12.94 19.02
N LYS A 105 7.97 13.17 20.14
CA LYS A 105 8.44 14.50 20.52
C LYS A 105 9.68 14.85 19.72
N ILE A 106 9.65 15.99 19.06
CA ILE A 106 10.82 16.54 18.38
C ILE A 106 11.55 17.38 19.41
N LYS A 107 12.77 16.97 19.76
CA LYS A 107 13.64 17.78 20.62
C LYS A 107 14.14 18.98 19.82
N GLU A 108 14.19 20.14 20.49
CA GLU A 108 14.97 21.29 20.05
C GLU A 108 16.46 20.94 19.93
#